data_AF-A0A951LYQ9-F1
#
_entry.id   AF-A0A951LYQ9-F1
#
_cell.length_a   1.000
_cell.length_b   1.000
_cell.length_c   1.000
_cell.angle_alpha   90.00
_cell.angle_beta   90.00
_cell.angle_gamma   90.00
#
_symmetry.space_group_name_H-M   'P 1'
#
loop_
_entity.id
_entity.type
_entity.pdbx_description
1 polymer ?
#
loop_
_entity_poly.entity_id
_entity_poly.type
_entity_poly.pdbx_seq_one_letter_code
_entity_poly.pdbx_strand_id
1 'polypeptide(L)'
;MMKNTLTLLLILFVCTLSVSAQQSAPKDLSELEKTLQDELKTSNTPGAALAIVSGDRVIYAKGFGLANIETGAPVTPEMLFRLGSTTKMFTGAALVALAAQGKLKLDEPIGNYAKGLNPKLARITVHQLISNTGGMADFEAQVVSN
;
A
#
# COMPACT_ATOMS: atom_id res chain seq x y z
N MET A 1 41.31 41.62 -7.93
CA MET A 1 40.86 40.25 -8.28
C MET A 1 40.43 39.40 -7.07
N MET A 2 40.99 39.56 -5.86
CA MET A 2 40.66 38.71 -4.68
C MET A 2 39.33 39.03 -3.96
N LYS A 3 38.75 40.23 -4.15
CA LYS A 3 37.53 40.64 -3.43
C LYS A 3 36.28 39.89 -3.91
N ASN A 4 36.19 39.58 -5.20
CA ASN A 4 35.03 38.89 -5.78
C ASN A 4 35.03 37.39 -5.45
N THR A 5 36.22 36.78 -5.32
CA THR A 5 36.36 35.36 -4.95
C THR A 5 35.90 35.08 -3.52
N LEU A 6 36.17 36.02 -2.59
CA LEU A 6 35.75 35.91 -1.20
C LEU A 6 34.22 36.05 -1.05
N THR A 7 33.61 36.95 -1.81
CA THR A 7 32.14 37.10 -1.84
C THR A 7 31.44 35.88 -2.44
N LEU A 8 32.00 35.27 -3.50
CA LEU A 8 31.47 34.04 -4.10
C LEU A 8 31.56 32.83 -3.14
N LEU A 9 32.66 32.69 -2.40
CA LEU A 9 32.81 31.65 -1.38
C LEU A 9 31.83 31.83 -0.22
N LEU A 10 31.58 33.08 0.20
CA LEU A 10 30.62 33.39 1.26
C LEU A 10 29.18 33.08 0.85
N ILE A 11 28.80 33.40 -0.40
CA ILE A 11 27.47 33.07 -0.94
C ILE A 11 27.29 31.54 -1.06
N LEU A 12 28.31 30.83 -1.55
CA LEU A 12 28.27 29.36 -1.66
C LEU A 12 28.12 28.69 -0.29
N PHE A 13 28.82 29.21 0.73
CA PHE A 13 28.72 28.73 2.11
C PHE A 13 27.34 28.98 2.74
N VAL A 14 26.76 30.17 2.53
CA VAL A 14 25.41 30.51 3.00
C VAL A 14 24.35 29.65 2.31
N CYS A 15 24.48 29.38 1.01
CA CYS A 15 23.56 28.49 0.29
C CYS A 15 23.61 27.04 0.80
N THR A 16 24.78 26.54 1.22
CA THR A 16 24.87 25.18 1.80
C THR A 16 24.24 25.06 3.19
N LEU A 17 24.25 26.12 4.00
CA LEU A 17 23.66 26.13 5.34
C LEU A 17 22.13 26.13 5.31
N SER A 18 21.51 26.85 4.36
CA SER A 18 20.05 26.88 4.23
C SER A 18 19.46 25.53 3.78
N VAL A 19 20.20 24.74 3.00
CA VAL A 19 19.74 23.41 2.55
C VAL A 19 19.74 22.40 3.70
N SER A 20 20.72 22.46 4.61
CA SER A 20 20.78 21.54 5.76
C SER A 20 19.80 21.89 6.88
N ALA A 21 19.29 23.13 6.93
CA ALA A 21 18.33 23.60 7.94
C ALA A 21 16.87 23.27 7.63
N GLN A 22 16.58 22.80 6.40
CA GLN A 22 15.23 22.42 5.97
C GLN A 22 14.96 20.91 6.13
N GLN A 23 15.70 20.26 7.04
CA GLN A 23 15.36 18.93 7.53
C GLN A 23 14.15 19.10 8.46
N SER A 24 12.95 18.81 7.95
CA SER A 24 11.71 18.80 8.73
C SER A 24 11.95 18.06 10.05
N ALA A 25 11.60 18.67 11.19
CA ALA A 25 11.66 18.01 12.48
C ALA A 25 10.97 16.64 12.39
N PRO A 26 11.49 15.59 13.08
CA PRO A 26 10.84 14.29 13.09
C PRO A 26 9.40 14.47 13.53
N LYS A 27 8.46 13.99 12.71
CA LYS A 27 7.04 14.09 13.03
C LYS A 27 6.81 13.27 14.29
N ASP A 28 6.29 13.90 15.35
CA ASP A 28 5.90 13.18 16.56
C ASP A 28 4.72 12.26 16.22
N LEU A 29 4.91 10.96 16.40
CA LEU A 29 3.91 9.93 16.13
C LEU A 29 3.51 9.20 17.42
N SER A 30 3.91 9.69 18.59
CA SER A 30 3.65 9.05 19.88
C SER A 30 2.15 8.81 20.13
N GLU A 31 1.29 9.76 19.76
CA GLU A 31 -0.16 9.60 19.87
C GLU A 31 -0.68 8.49 18.94
N LEU A 32 -0.21 8.43 17.69
CA LEU A 32 -0.57 7.37 16.74
C LEU A 32 -0.10 6.00 17.24
N GLU A 33 1.13 5.91 17.74
CA GLU A 33 1.67 4.68 18.31
C GLU A 33 0.82 4.21 19.51
N LYS A 34 0.42 5.14 20.37
CA LYS A 34 -0.45 4.85 21.51
C LYS A 34 -1.82 4.34 21.05
N THR A 35 -2.47 5.02 20.12
CA THR A 35 -3.77 4.59 19.58
C THR A 35 -3.68 3.20 18.94
N LEU A 36 -2.61 2.92 18.19
CA LEU A 36 -2.42 1.60 17.59
C LEU A 36 -2.23 0.52 18.66
N GLN A 37 -1.42 0.79 19.69
CA GLN A 37 -1.22 -0.16 20.79
C GLN A 37 -2.50 -0.41 21.59
N ASP A 38 -3.33 0.61 21.78
CA ASP A 38 -4.62 0.48 22.44
C ASP A 38 -5.59 -0.35 21.56
N GLU A 39 -5.60 -0.14 20.24
CA GLU A 39 -6.40 -0.94 19.30
C GLU A 39 -5.98 -2.42 19.25
N LEU A 40 -4.67 -2.70 19.30
CA LEU A 40 -4.18 -4.08 19.38
C LEU A 40 -4.72 -4.79 20.63
N LYS A 41 -4.80 -4.07 21.77
CA LYS A 41 -5.35 -4.62 23.02
C LYS A 41 -6.86 -4.81 22.94
N THR A 42 -7.61 -3.82 22.46
CA THR A 42 -9.08 -3.89 22.40
C THR A 42 -9.57 -4.96 21.43
N SER A 43 -8.87 -5.16 20.32
CA SER A 43 -9.20 -6.16 19.29
C SER A 43 -8.64 -7.56 19.57
N ASN A 44 -7.84 -7.73 20.64
CA ASN A 44 -7.03 -8.93 20.87
C ASN A 44 -6.16 -9.32 19.67
N THR A 45 -5.68 -8.33 18.91
CA THR A 45 -4.77 -8.55 17.79
C THR A 45 -3.33 -8.69 18.32
N PRO A 46 -2.63 -9.82 18.08
CA PRO A 46 -1.33 -10.08 18.69
C PRO A 46 -0.24 -9.06 18.29
N GLY A 47 -0.26 -8.59 17.04
CA GLY A 47 0.71 -7.64 16.53
C GLY A 47 0.36 -7.11 15.15
N ALA A 48 1.01 -6.02 14.76
CA ALA A 48 0.84 -5.34 13.48
C ALA A 48 2.13 -4.63 13.05
N ALA A 49 2.27 -4.39 11.75
CA ALA A 49 3.30 -3.50 11.21
C ALA A 49 2.63 -2.27 10.59
N LEU A 50 3.22 -1.10 10.79
CA LEU A 50 2.76 0.18 10.24
C LEU A 50 3.87 0.82 9.42
N ALA A 51 3.54 1.26 8.21
CA ALA A 51 4.39 2.11 7.39
C ALA A 51 3.62 3.37 6.93
N ILE A 52 4.28 4.52 6.95
CA ILE A 52 3.75 5.78 6.43
C ILE A 52 4.61 6.20 5.24
N VAL A 53 3.98 6.41 4.09
CA VAL A 53 4.64 6.79 2.83
C VAL A 53 4.23 8.22 2.47
N SER A 54 5.21 9.04 2.08
CA SER A 54 4.99 10.39 1.56
C SER A 54 5.80 10.58 0.29
N GLY A 55 5.11 10.86 -0.82
CA GLY A 55 5.71 10.85 -2.15
C GLY A 55 6.27 9.46 -2.48
N ASP A 56 7.56 9.40 -2.79
CA ASP A 56 8.32 8.20 -3.14
C ASP A 56 9.08 7.60 -1.95
N ARG A 57 8.89 8.12 -0.72
CA ARG A 57 9.65 7.71 0.46
C ARG A 57 8.77 7.14 1.56
N VAL A 58 9.26 6.05 2.17
CA VAL A 58 8.78 5.60 3.48
C VAL A 58 9.38 6.55 4.52
N ILE A 59 8.52 7.29 5.21
CA ILE A 59 8.94 8.27 6.23
C ILE A 59 8.85 7.72 7.66
N TYR A 60 8.21 6.56 7.83
CA TYR A 60 8.11 5.84 9.09
C TYR A 60 7.76 4.38 8.83
N ALA A 61 8.39 3.45 9.55
CA ALA A 61 8.04 2.04 9.55
C ALA A 61 8.35 1.42 10.93
N LYS A 62 7.40 0.69 11.52
CA LYS A 62 7.57 0.06 12.83
C LYS A 62 6.66 -1.17 13.00
N GLY A 63 7.16 -2.17 13.73
CA GLY A 63 6.38 -3.31 14.21
C GLY A 63 5.88 -3.11 15.64
N PHE A 64 4.70 -3.66 15.94
CA PHE A 64 4.02 -3.56 17.22
C PHE A 64 3.54 -4.94 17.65
N GLY A 65 3.66 -5.24 18.94
CA GLY A 65 3.21 -6.51 19.50
C GLY A 65 4.04 -7.70 19.03
N LEU A 66 3.39 -8.87 18.96
CA LEU A 66 4.01 -10.17 18.77
C LEU A 66 3.63 -10.76 17.41
N ALA A 67 4.63 -11.26 16.69
CA ALA A 67 4.47 -12.09 15.50
C ALA A 67 4.11 -13.54 15.86
N ASN A 68 4.54 -14.00 17.03
CA ASN A 68 4.24 -15.33 17.55
C ASN A 68 4.01 -15.24 19.06
N ILE A 69 2.82 -15.67 19.49
CA ILE A 69 2.39 -15.62 20.89
C ILE A 69 3.16 -16.64 21.74
N GLU A 70 3.43 -17.83 21.20
CA GLU A 70 4.09 -18.93 21.91
C GLU A 70 5.57 -18.62 22.18
N THR A 71 6.27 -18.06 21.19
CA THR A 71 7.70 -17.76 21.31
C THR A 71 7.98 -16.35 21.82
N GLY A 72 6.96 -15.48 21.85
CA GLY A 72 7.12 -14.06 22.18
C GLY A 72 7.91 -13.28 21.11
N ALA A 73 8.06 -13.82 19.90
CA ALA A 73 8.79 -13.13 18.84
C ALA A 73 8.08 -11.82 18.46
N PRO A 74 8.78 -10.67 18.41
CA PRO A 74 8.17 -9.38 18.08
C PRO A 74 7.86 -9.27 16.58
N VAL A 75 6.87 -8.45 16.23
CA VAL A 75 6.68 -8.03 14.84
C VAL A 75 7.81 -7.08 14.42
N THR A 76 8.35 -7.29 13.21
CA THR A 76 9.28 -6.35 12.57
C THR A 76 8.60 -5.65 11.38
N PRO A 77 9.03 -4.43 11.02
CA PRO A 77 8.45 -3.72 9.88
C PRO A 77 8.65 -4.42 8.52
N GLU A 78 9.65 -5.29 8.39
CA GLU A 78 9.93 -6.05 7.17
C GLU A 78 9.17 -7.38 7.07
N MET A 79 8.43 -7.75 8.13
CA MET A 79 7.74 -9.03 8.19
C MET A 79 6.63 -9.12 7.14
N LEU A 80 6.53 -10.27 6.48
CA LEU A 80 5.47 -10.54 5.51
C LEU A 80 4.19 -10.99 6.22
N PHE A 81 3.07 -10.41 5.79
CA PHE A 81 1.72 -10.78 6.23
C PHE A 81 0.91 -11.32 5.06
N ARG A 82 -0.05 -12.22 5.35
CA ARG A 82 -1.03 -12.66 4.35
C ARG A 82 -2.02 -11.53 4.08
N LEU A 83 -1.99 -10.95 2.89
CA LEU A 83 -2.74 -9.74 2.54
C LEU A 83 -4.26 -9.92 2.36
N GLY A 84 -4.75 -11.15 2.14
CA GLY A 84 -6.17 -11.41 1.92
C GLY A 84 -6.76 -10.54 0.80
N SER A 85 -7.94 -9.97 1.01
CA SER A 85 -8.64 -9.13 0.01
C SER A 85 -7.88 -7.88 -0.43
N THR A 86 -6.90 -7.39 0.34
CA THR A 86 -6.01 -6.28 -0.06
C THR A 86 -5.28 -6.61 -1.38
N THR A 87 -5.07 -7.90 -1.69
CA THR A 87 -4.52 -8.40 -2.95
C THR A 87 -5.29 -7.88 -4.18
N LYS A 88 -6.61 -7.67 -4.07
CA LYS A 88 -7.46 -7.23 -5.20
C LYS A 88 -7.04 -5.88 -5.77
N MET A 89 -6.50 -4.97 -4.94
CA MET A 89 -5.99 -3.67 -5.41
C MET A 89 -4.82 -3.85 -6.37
N PHE A 90 -3.92 -4.81 -6.11
CA PHE A 90 -2.80 -5.12 -6.99
C PHE A 90 -3.29 -5.71 -8.32
N THR A 91 -4.24 -6.64 -8.27
CA THR A 91 -4.87 -7.19 -9.48
C THR A 91 -5.57 -6.11 -10.31
N GLY A 92 -6.32 -5.21 -9.66
CA GLY A 92 -6.97 -4.08 -10.32
C GLY A 92 -5.95 -3.14 -10.97
N ALA A 93 -4.87 -2.77 -10.26
CA ALA A 93 -3.80 -1.94 -10.79
C ALA A 93 -3.12 -2.59 -12.01
N ALA A 94 -2.88 -3.91 -11.96
CA ALA A 94 -2.31 -4.65 -13.09
C ALA A 94 -3.24 -4.60 -14.33
N LEU A 95 -4.55 -4.77 -14.14
CA LEU A 95 -5.53 -4.68 -15.24
C LEU A 95 -5.59 -3.27 -15.84
N VAL A 96 -5.56 -2.22 -15.00
CA VAL A 96 -5.53 -0.83 -15.48
C VAL A 96 -4.21 -0.53 -16.21
N ALA A 97 -3.07 -1.05 -15.72
CA ALA A 97 -1.79 -0.90 -16.41
C ALA A 97 -1.78 -1.62 -17.77
N LEU A 98 -2.40 -2.79 -17.88
CA LEU A 98 -2.58 -3.49 -19.17
C LEU A 98 -3.48 -2.69 -20.11
N ALA A 99 -4.53 -2.05 -19.59
CA ALA A 99 -5.40 -1.17 -20.37
C ALA A 99 -4.64 0.04 -20.92
N ALA A 100 -3.80 0.68 -20.09
CA ALA A 100 -2.95 1.79 -20.51
C ALA A 100 -1.93 1.38 -21.60
N GLN A 101 -1.52 0.12 -21.62
CA GLN A 101 -0.65 -0.46 -22.66
C GLN A 101 -1.43 -0.89 -23.93
N GLY A 102 -2.75 -0.71 -23.97
CA GLY A 102 -3.60 -1.15 -25.09
C GLY A 102 -3.75 -2.68 -25.21
N LYS A 103 -3.36 -3.45 -24.19
CA LYS A 103 -3.43 -4.93 -24.20
C LYS A 103 -4.82 -5.46 -23.88
N LEU A 104 -5.66 -4.64 -23.25
CA LEU A 104 -7.08 -4.87 -23.04
C LEU A 104 -7.82 -3.53 -23.01
N LYS A 105 -9.14 -3.55 -23.05
CA LYS A 105 -9.98 -2.38 -22.80
C LYS A 105 -10.92 -2.62 -21.63
N LEU A 106 -11.13 -1.57 -20.83
CA LEU A 106 -11.94 -1.66 -19.62
C LEU A 106 -13.43 -1.88 -19.92
N ASP A 107 -13.91 -1.39 -21.06
CA ASP A 107 -15.29 -1.46 -21.52
C ASP A 107 -15.60 -2.72 -22.34
N GLU A 108 -14.59 -3.57 -22.60
CA GLU A 108 -14.79 -4.81 -23.34
C GLU A 108 -15.14 -6.01 -22.43
N PRO A 109 -15.90 -7.00 -22.95
CA PRO A 109 -16.21 -8.22 -22.21
C PRO A 109 -14.97 -9.03 -21.82
N ILE A 110 -14.96 -9.58 -20.60
CA ILE A 110 -13.85 -10.41 -20.11
C ILE A 110 -13.63 -11.68 -20.93
N GLY A 111 -14.67 -12.19 -21.60
CA GLY A 111 -14.59 -13.35 -22.50
C GLY A 111 -13.71 -13.13 -23.73
N ASN A 112 -13.40 -11.88 -24.08
CA ASN A 112 -12.42 -11.56 -25.12
C ASN A 112 -11.03 -12.04 -24.70
N TYR A 113 -10.70 -11.91 -23.41
CA TYR A 113 -9.38 -12.13 -22.84
C TYR A 113 -9.23 -13.49 -22.15
N ALA A 114 -10.30 -14.03 -21.56
CA ALA A 114 -10.29 -15.30 -20.84
C ALA A 114 -11.28 -16.31 -21.46
N LYS A 115 -10.80 -17.52 -21.76
CA LYS A 115 -11.60 -18.61 -22.36
C LYS A 115 -12.09 -19.58 -21.30
N GLY A 116 -13.17 -20.31 -21.61
CA GLY A 116 -13.78 -21.30 -20.70
C GLY A 116 -14.70 -20.70 -19.63
N LEU A 117 -14.99 -19.40 -19.69
CA LEU A 117 -15.91 -18.75 -18.76
C LEU A 117 -17.37 -19.15 -19.02
N ASN A 118 -18.17 -19.18 -17.97
CA ASN A 118 -19.63 -19.23 -18.09
C ASN A 118 -20.10 -18.07 -19.00
N PRO A 119 -21.01 -18.28 -19.97
CA PRO A 119 -21.44 -17.24 -20.90
C PRO A 119 -21.98 -15.96 -20.25
N LYS A 120 -22.60 -16.05 -19.06
CA LYS A 120 -23.06 -14.87 -18.31
C LYS A 120 -21.87 -14.05 -17.80
N LEU A 121 -20.86 -14.73 -17.25
CA LEU A 121 -19.63 -14.09 -16.78
C LEU A 121 -18.81 -13.54 -17.94
N ALA A 122 -18.71 -14.28 -19.05
CA ALA A 122 -17.95 -13.85 -20.22
C ALA A 122 -18.39 -12.49 -20.80
N ARG A 123 -19.65 -12.09 -20.54
CA ARG A 123 -20.24 -10.83 -21.03
C ARG A 123 -20.02 -9.62 -20.13
N ILE A 124 -19.61 -9.80 -18.87
CA ILE A 124 -19.31 -8.65 -18.00
C ILE A 124 -18.06 -7.95 -18.53
N THR A 125 -18.02 -6.62 -18.42
CA THR A 125 -16.83 -5.86 -18.83
C THR A 125 -15.71 -5.99 -17.81
N VAL A 126 -14.47 -5.71 -18.23
CA VAL A 126 -13.33 -5.65 -17.30
C VAL A 126 -13.58 -4.61 -16.19
N HIS A 127 -14.20 -3.48 -16.53
CA HIS A 127 -14.60 -2.44 -15.57
C HIS A 127 -15.61 -2.96 -14.55
N GLN A 128 -16.63 -3.69 -15.00
CA GLN A 128 -17.62 -4.30 -14.10
C GLN A 128 -17.01 -5.34 -13.16
N LEU A 129 -16.01 -6.08 -13.63
CA LEU A 129 -15.25 -7.02 -12.80
C LEU A 129 -14.48 -6.31 -11.68
N ILE A 130 -13.67 -5.30 -12.01
CA ILE A 130 -12.81 -4.63 -11.01
C ILE A 130 -13.59 -3.68 -10.08
N SER A 131 -14.80 -3.27 -10.46
CA SER A 131 -15.70 -2.42 -9.65
C SER A 131 -16.75 -3.20 -8.87
N ASN A 132 -16.76 -4.53 -8.95
CA ASN A 132 -17.79 -5.40 -8.33
C ASN A 132 -19.23 -5.08 -8.77
N THR A 133 -19.43 -4.65 -10.02
CA THR A 133 -20.76 -4.34 -10.59
C THR A 133 -21.22 -5.37 -11.64
N GLY A 134 -20.48 -6.45 -11.83
CA GLY A 134 -20.81 -7.53 -12.77
C GLY A 134 -21.91 -8.50 -12.30
N GLY A 135 -22.46 -8.31 -11.10
CA GLY A 135 -23.54 -9.15 -10.55
C GLY A 135 -23.12 -10.57 -10.18
N MET A 136 -21.83 -10.78 -9.89
CA MET A 136 -21.31 -12.06 -9.41
C MET A 136 -21.61 -12.20 -7.92
N ALA A 137 -22.18 -13.34 -7.53
CA ALA A 137 -22.31 -13.71 -6.12
C ALA A 137 -20.95 -14.13 -5.56
N ASP A 138 -20.77 -13.95 -4.25
CA ASP A 138 -19.64 -14.56 -3.54
C ASP A 138 -19.84 -16.09 -3.47
N PHE A 139 -18.76 -16.84 -3.23
CA PHE A 139 -18.74 -18.30 -3.30
C PHE A 139 -19.53 -19.03 -2.19
N GLU A 140 -20.26 -18.33 -1.31
CA GLU A 140 -21.06 -18.97 -0.26
C GLU A 140 -22.52 -19.23 -0.71
N ALA A 141 -22.71 -20.36 -1.38
CA ALA A 141 -23.99 -21.09 -1.35
C ALA A 141 -23.83 -22.58 -1.69
N GLN A 142 -22.80 -23.25 -1.16
CA GLN A 142 -22.87 -24.69 -0.84
C GLN A 142 -22.07 -24.96 0.43
N VAL A 143 -22.63 -24.53 1.57
CA VAL A 143 -22.41 -25.29 2.80
C VAL A 143 -23.07 -26.64 2.54
N VAL A 144 -22.26 -27.62 2.15
CA VAL A 144 -22.68 -29.03 2.20
C VAL A 144 -22.89 -29.32 3.68
N SER A 145 -24.14 -29.24 4.12
CA SER A 145 -24.56 -29.81 5.39
C SER A 145 -24.35 -31.31 5.29
N ASN A 146 -23.27 -31.80 5.88
CA ASN A 146 -23.15 -33.19 6.29
C ASN A 146 -23.63 -33.31 7.73
#